data_AF-A0A377LU67-F1
#
_entry.id   AF-A0A377LU67-F1
#
_cell.length_a   1.000
_cell.length_b   1.000
_cell.length_c   1.000
_cell.angle_alpha   90.00
_cell.angle_beta   90.00
_cell.angle_gamma   90.00
#
_symmetry.space_group_name_H-M   'P 1'
#
loop_
_entity.id
_entity.type
_entity.pdbx_description
1 polymer ?
#
loop_
_entity_poly.entity_id
_entity_poly.type
_entity_poly.pdbx_seq_one_letter_code
_entity_poly.pdbx_strand_id
1 'polypeptide(L)'
;MTLLAFLTTGRLSRCENKKIVENNNERKCGEHNPQQPANKKGKRKSALLLLTLLFIIIAVAYGIYWFLVLRHAEETDDAYVAGNQVQIMAQVSGSVTKVWADNTDFVQKGDVLVTLDPTDAQQAFEKAQTALASSVRQTRQLMINSKQLQATSTCRKPHSPRRRAI
;
A
#
# COMPACT_ATOMS: atom_id res chain seq x y z
N MET A 1 28.26 -12.69 25.70
CA MET A 1 28.99 -13.19 24.51
C MET A 1 30.19 -12.28 24.29
N THR A 2 31.01 -12.10 25.32
CA THR A 2 32.06 -13.04 25.79
C THR A 2 33.27 -12.87 24.88
N LEU A 3 34.21 -11.99 25.25
CA LEU A 3 35.38 -12.31 26.08
C LEU A 3 36.42 -13.11 25.27
N LEU A 4 37.62 -12.54 25.14
CA LEU A 4 38.96 -13.14 25.11
C LEU A 4 39.88 -12.17 24.33
N ALA A 5 40.59 -11.25 24.99
CA ALA A 5 41.79 -11.54 25.77
C ALA A 5 42.74 -12.48 25.02
N PHE A 6 43.82 -11.94 24.43
CA PHE A 6 45.15 -12.56 24.54
C PHE A 6 46.24 -11.63 23.95
N LEU A 7 47.09 -11.13 24.86
CA LEU A 7 48.50 -10.77 24.63
C LEU A 7 48.82 -9.44 23.91
N THR A 8 48.53 -8.34 24.63
CA THR A 8 49.53 -7.27 24.74
C THR A 8 50.17 -7.41 26.12
N THR A 9 51.45 -7.81 26.18
CA THR A 9 52.46 -7.58 27.24
C THR A 9 53.63 -8.57 27.10
N GLY A 10 54.86 -8.06 27.27
CA GLY A 10 56.09 -8.89 27.39
C GLY A 10 57.22 -8.36 26.50
N ARG A 11 57.90 -7.25 26.80
CA ARG A 11 58.86 -7.00 27.89
C ARG A 11 60.21 -7.71 27.68
N LEU A 12 61.27 -6.86 27.58
CA LEU A 12 62.69 -7.07 27.88
C LEU A 12 63.46 -8.08 27.00
N SER A 13 64.46 -7.68 26.22
CA SER A 13 65.79 -7.20 26.64
C SER A 13 66.55 -8.22 27.52
N ARG A 14 67.78 -8.55 27.09
CA ARG A 14 68.84 -9.36 27.76
C ARG A 14 69.01 -10.79 27.25
N CYS A 15 70.16 -11.01 26.60
CA CYS A 15 71.08 -12.15 26.68
C CYS A 15 72.27 -11.79 25.77
N GLU A 16 73.23 -11.03 26.28
CA GLU A 16 74.39 -11.53 27.03
C GLU A 16 75.24 -12.49 26.19
N ASN A 17 76.33 -11.90 25.70
CA ASN A 17 77.48 -12.50 25.05
C ASN A 17 78.22 -13.42 26.03
N LYS A 18 78.44 -14.70 25.66
CA LYS A 18 79.53 -15.50 26.24
C LYS A 18 79.94 -16.68 25.37
N LYS A 19 81.27 -16.91 25.39
CA LYS A 19 82.11 -17.99 24.83
C LYS A 19 82.57 -17.67 23.40
N ILE A 20 83.80 -17.18 23.19
CA ILE A 20 85.10 -17.74 23.59
C ILE A 20 85.11 -19.26 23.43
N VAL A 21 85.37 -19.70 22.20
CA VAL A 21 86.15 -20.91 21.93
C VAL A 21 87.23 -20.52 20.94
N GLU A 22 88.42 -20.52 21.48
CA GLU A 22 89.71 -20.47 20.82
C GLU A 22 89.95 -21.79 20.09
N ASN A 23 90.27 -21.74 18.79
CA ASN A 23 91.14 -22.77 18.21
C ASN A 23 91.83 -22.23 16.95
N ASN A 24 93.14 -22.14 17.09
CA ASN A 24 94.13 -21.85 16.09
C ASN A 24 94.39 -23.11 15.25
N ASN A 25 94.23 -23.06 13.93
CA ASN A 25 95.20 -23.64 13.00
C ASN A 25 94.88 -23.26 11.55
N GLU A 26 95.87 -22.70 10.88
CA GLU A 26 95.90 -22.41 9.46
C GLU A 26 96.17 -23.68 8.66
N ARG A 27 95.30 -24.04 7.70
CA ARG A 27 95.70 -24.86 6.54
C ARG A 27 95.06 -24.34 5.24
N LYS A 28 95.98 -24.02 4.33
CA LYS A 28 95.91 -23.49 2.96
C LYS A 28 94.83 -24.03 1.99
N CYS A 29 94.32 -23.07 1.20
CA CYS A 29 94.06 -23.04 -0.25
C CYS A 29 93.59 -24.30 -1.01
N GLY A 30 92.38 -24.20 -1.57
CA GLY A 30 91.94 -24.96 -2.73
C GLY A 30 90.45 -24.81 -3.01
N GLU A 31 90.13 -24.37 -4.22
CA GLU A 31 88.86 -24.50 -4.97
C GLU A 31 87.77 -23.40 -4.90
N HIS A 32 87.34 -23.06 -6.11
CA HIS A 32 86.41 -22.02 -6.48
C HIS A 32 84.94 -22.36 -6.16
N ASN A 33 84.26 -21.27 -5.78
CA ASN A 33 82.88 -20.89 -6.10
C ASN A 33 81.91 -20.94 -4.90
N PRO A 34 81.63 -19.78 -4.28
CA PRO A 34 80.68 -19.72 -3.18
C PRO A 34 79.27 -20.02 -3.68
N GLN A 35 78.61 -20.92 -2.95
CA GLN A 35 77.17 -20.85 -2.79
C GLN A 35 76.79 -19.42 -2.46
N GLN A 36 76.01 -18.78 -3.34
CA GLN A 36 75.48 -17.45 -3.07
C GLN A 36 73.99 -17.56 -2.71
N PRO A 37 73.64 -17.43 -1.42
CA PRO A 37 72.29 -17.09 -1.02
C PRO A 37 72.05 -15.60 -1.32
N ALA A 38 70.76 -15.23 -1.34
CA ALA A 38 70.25 -13.86 -1.27
C ALA A 38 70.03 -13.10 -2.59
N ASN A 39 68.81 -13.27 -3.11
CA ASN A 39 67.99 -12.09 -3.43
C ASN A 39 66.52 -12.31 -3.06
N LYS A 40 66.22 -12.38 -1.76
CA LYS A 40 64.83 -12.43 -1.24
C LYS A 40 64.21 -11.03 -1.08
N LYS A 41 64.91 -9.95 -1.46
CA LYS A 41 64.37 -8.57 -1.40
C LYS A 41 63.49 -8.27 -2.62
N GLY A 42 63.82 -8.79 -3.80
CA GLY A 42 62.96 -8.67 -5.00
C GLY A 42 61.65 -9.46 -4.88
N LYS A 43 61.71 -10.72 -4.40
CA LYS A 43 60.53 -11.59 -4.24
C LYS A 43 59.55 -11.11 -3.16
N ARG A 44 60.04 -10.50 -2.08
CA ARG A 44 59.19 -9.89 -1.04
C ARG A 44 58.51 -8.62 -1.56
N LYS A 45 59.23 -7.78 -2.30
CA LYS A 45 58.65 -6.59 -2.95
C LYS A 45 57.64 -6.96 -4.04
N SER A 46 57.89 -8.00 -4.83
CA SER A 46 56.93 -8.49 -5.83
C SER A 46 55.72 -9.16 -5.19
N ALA A 47 55.89 -9.90 -4.10
CA ALA A 47 54.78 -10.47 -3.34
C ALA A 47 53.92 -9.39 -2.69
N LEU A 48 54.55 -8.33 -2.14
CA LEU A 48 53.84 -7.16 -1.64
C LEU A 48 53.11 -6.40 -2.75
N LEU A 49 53.75 -6.21 -3.91
CA LEU A 49 53.11 -5.58 -5.07
C LEU A 49 51.91 -6.38 -5.60
N LEU A 50 52.02 -7.71 -5.65
CA LEU A 50 50.92 -8.58 -6.08
C LEU A 50 49.77 -8.56 -5.08
N LEU A 51 50.07 -8.55 -3.78
CA LEU A 51 49.06 -8.39 -2.73
C LEU A 51 48.36 -7.03 -2.82
N THR A 52 49.11 -5.94 -3.05
CA THR A 52 48.50 -4.61 -3.23
C THR A 52 47.63 -4.56 -4.49
N LEU A 53 48.07 -5.17 -5.59
CA LEU A 53 47.30 -5.25 -6.83
C LEU A 53 46.00 -6.02 -6.62
N LEU A 54 46.07 -7.16 -5.94
CA LEU A 54 44.88 -7.96 -5.62
C LEU A 54 43.90 -7.18 -4.75
N PHE A 55 44.39 -6.46 -3.75
CA PHE A 55 43.54 -5.65 -2.88
C PHE A 55 42.86 -4.50 -3.63
N ILE A 56 43.58 -3.87 -4.56
CA ILE A 56 43.03 -2.84 -5.45
C ILE A 56 41.92 -3.44 -6.33
N ILE A 57 42.14 -4.62 -6.91
CA ILE A 57 41.13 -5.29 -7.76
C ILE A 57 39.87 -5.60 -6.95
N ILE A 58 40.01 -6.13 -5.74
CA ILE A 58 38.88 -6.44 -4.85
C ILE A 58 38.14 -5.15 -4.45
N ALA A 59 38.87 -4.08 -4.12
CA ALA A 59 38.28 -2.80 -3.77
C ALA A 59 37.49 -2.18 -4.94
N VAL A 60 38.02 -2.28 -6.17
CA VAL A 60 37.34 -1.81 -7.38
C VAL A 60 36.12 -2.66 -7.68
N ALA A 61 36.21 -3.99 -7.61
CA ALA A 61 35.08 -4.88 -7.83
C ALA A 61 33.95 -4.65 -6.81
N TYR A 62 34.30 -4.47 -5.53
CA TYR A 62 33.35 -4.14 -4.48
C TYR A 62 32.73 -2.75 -4.70
N GLY A 63 33.53 -1.75 -5.08
CA GLY A 63 33.05 -0.42 -5.42
C GLY A 63 32.07 -0.41 -6.60
N ILE A 64 32.36 -1.19 -7.65
CA ILE A 64 31.47 -1.36 -8.81
C ILE A 64 30.16 -2.04 -8.38
N TYR A 65 30.24 -3.11 -7.60
CA TYR A 65 29.06 -3.82 -7.09
C TYR A 65 28.18 -2.89 -6.23
N TRP A 66 28.81 -2.13 -5.33
CA TRP A 66 28.12 -1.16 -4.49
C TRP A 66 27.47 -0.03 -5.32
N PHE A 67 28.19 0.49 -6.31
CA PHE A 67 27.71 1.56 -7.19
C PHE A 67 26.54 1.12 -8.08
N LEU A 68 26.56 -0.12 -8.58
CA LEU A 68 25.52 -0.64 -9.48
C LEU A 68 24.27 -1.11 -8.71
N VAL A 69 24.46 -1.80 -7.59
CA VAL A 69 23.35 -2.51 -6.90
C VAL A 69 22.80 -1.71 -5.72
N LEU A 70 23.67 -1.19 -4.84
CA LEU A 70 23.23 -0.57 -3.58
C LEU A 70 22.71 0.86 -3.75
N ARG A 71 23.03 1.53 -4.87
CA ARG A 71 22.51 2.88 -5.12
C ARG A 71 21.03 2.92 -5.51
N HIS A 72 20.49 1.85 -6.10
CA HIS A 72 19.11 1.85 -6.62
C HIS A 72 18.08 1.28 -5.63
N ALA A 73 18.52 0.87 -4.43
CA ALA A 73 17.67 0.34 -3.38
C ALA A 73 17.30 1.47 -2.42
N GLU A 74 16.37 2.33 -2.83
CA GLU A 74 15.67 3.22 -1.91
C GLU A 74 14.60 2.40 -1.17
N GLU A 75 14.96 1.91 0.01
CA GLU A 75 14.00 1.38 0.99
C GLU A 75 13.20 2.58 1.54
N THR A 76 11.93 2.68 1.18
CA THR A 76 11.00 3.71 1.67
C THR A 76 9.83 3.00 2.31
N ASP A 77 9.65 3.22 3.61
CA ASP A 77 8.53 2.68 4.39
C ASP A 77 7.23 3.47 4.16
N ASP A 78 7.31 4.64 3.53
CA ASP A 78 6.19 5.56 3.27
C ASP A 78 5.55 5.32 1.90
N ALA A 79 5.00 4.12 1.70
CA ALA A 79 4.22 3.81 0.51
C ALA A 79 2.72 4.01 0.79
N TYR A 80 2.21 5.22 0.51
CA TYR A 80 0.77 5.51 0.62
C TYR A 80 0.04 5.12 -0.67
N VAL A 81 -1.06 4.37 -0.53
CA VAL A 81 -1.95 4.05 -1.65
C VAL A 81 -2.98 5.16 -1.82
N ALA A 82 -2.98 5.81 -2.98
CA ALA A 82 -4.03 6.75 -3.35
C ALA A 82 -5.29 5.95 -3.75
N GLY A 83 -6.40 6.21 -3.06
CA GLY A 83 -7.72 5.67 -3.38
C GLY A 83 -8.72 6.78 -3.66
N ASN A 84 -9.69 6.54 -4.55
CA ASN A 84 -10.81 7.44 -4.71
C ASN A 84 -11.80 7.22 -3.56
N GLN A 85 -11.88 8.18 -2.64
CA GLN A 85 -12.84 8.13 -1.54
C GLN A 85 -14.06 8.97 -1.92
N VAL A 86 -15.20 8.30 -2.06
CA VAL A 86 -16.50 8.95 -2.31
C VAL A 86 -17.39 8.81 -1.09
N GLN A 87 -18.03 9.90 -0.70
CA GLN A 87 -19.02 9.88 0.38
C GLN A 87 -20.36 9.41 -0.17
N ILE A 88 -20.96 8.41 0.49
CA ILE A 88 -22.28 7.89 0.15
C ILE A 88 -23.31 8.54 1.07
N MET A 89 -24.40 9.04 0.49
CA MET A 89 -25.49 9.70 1.22
C MET A 89 -26.82 9.05 0.89
N ALA A 90 -27.71 8.96 1.88
CA ALA A 90 -29.08 8.53 1.65
C ALA A 90 -29.86 9.64 0.92
N GLN A 91 -30.69 9.25 -0.05
CA GLN A 91 -31.56 10.18 -0.77
C GLN A 91 -32.73 10.67 0.08
N VAL A 92 -33.14 9.87 1.06
CA VAL A 92 -34.21 10.19 2.02
C VAL A 92 -33.63 10.32 3.42
N SER A 93 -34.07 11.34 4.15
CA SER A 93 -33.73 11.52 5.55
C SER A 93 -34.52 10.52 6.42
N GLY A 94 -33.84 9.85 7.35
CA GLY A 94 -34.45 8.92 8.28
C GLY A 94 -33.48 8.54 9.39
N SER A 95 -34.01 7.92 10.45
CA SER A 95 -33.18 7.41 11.55
C SER A 95 -32.44 6.14 11.14
N VAL A 96 -31.18 5.98 11.55
CA VAL A 96 -30.38 4.79 11.27
C VAL A 96 -30.76 3.67 12.23
N THR A 97 -31.21 2.54 11.68
CA THR A 97 -31.53 1.34 12.46
C THR A 97 -30.33 0.39 12.59
N LYS A 98 -29.51 0.30 11.54
CA LYS A 98 -28.36 -0.61 11.50
C LYS A 98 -27.29 -0.16 10.51
N VAL A 99 -26.04 -0.37 10.87
CA VAL A 99 -24.87 -0.22 9.99
C VAL A 99 -24.32 -1.62 9.74
N TRP A 100 -24.13 -1.98 8.47
CA TRP A 100 -23.74 -3.32 8.04
C TRP A 100 -22.28 -3.42 7.59
N ALA A 101 -21.63 -2.29 7.34
CA ALA A 101 -20.25 -2.23 6.86
C ALA A 101 -19.42 -1.34 7.79
N ASP A 102 -18.24 -1.83 8.15
CA ASP A 102 -17.25 -1.08 8.92
C ASP A 102 -16.14 -0.52 8.02
N ASN A 103 -15.26 0.28 8.61
CA ASN A 103 -14.10 0.80 7.90
C ASN A 103 -13.25 -0.36 7.36
N THR A 104 -12.77 -0.21 6.12
CA THR A 104 -11.93 -1.19 5.40
C THR A 104 -12.60 -2.51 5.02
N ASP A 105 -13.92 -2.65 5.22
CA ASP A 105 -14.66 -3.82 4.72
C ASP A 105 -14.81 -3.80 3.19
N PHE A 106 -14.72 -4.99 2.59
CA PHE A 106 -14.91 -5.17 1.16
C PHE A 106 -16.40 -5.31 0.83
N VAL A 107 -16.95 -4.32 0.11
CA VAL A 107 -18.36 -4.28 -0.28
C VAL A 107 -18.51 -4.28 -1.81
N GLN A 108 -19.53 -4.98 -2.30
CA GLN A 108 -19.88 -5.02 -3.72
C GLN A 108 -20.97 -4.02 -4.05
N LYS A 109 -21.14 -3.75 -5.36
CA LYS A 109 -22.19 -2.86 -5.83
C LYS A 109 -23.56 -3.45 -5.53
N GLY A 110 -24.38 -2.69 -4.81
CA GLY A 110 -25.74 -3.10 -4.41
C GLY A 110 -25.84 -3.61 -2.98
N ASP A 111 -24.71 -3.77 -2.28
CA ASP A 111 -24.73 -4.16 -0.88
C ASP A 111 -25.31 -3.05 0.00
N VAL A 112 -26.11 -3.46 0.99
CA VAL A 112 -26.74 -2.54 1.93
C VAL A 112 -25.71 -2.12 2.96
N LEU A 113 -25.30 -0.85 2.93
CA LEU A 113 -24.34 -0.31 3.89
C LEU A 113 -25.01 0.12 5.20
N VAL A 114 -26.16 0.79 5.09
CA VAL A 114 -26.91 1.36 6.21
C VAL A 114 -28.40 1.14 5.97
N THR A 115 -29.12 0.72 6.99
CA THR A 115 -30.58 0.60 6.96
C THR A 115 -31.21 1.74 7.75
N LEU A 116 -32.14 2.45 7.11
CA LEU A 116 -32.94 3.50 7.71
C LEU A 116 -34.33 2.97 8.10
N ASP A 117 -34.95 3.59 9.11
CA ASP A 117 -36.33 3.30 9.50
C ASP A 117 -37.31 3.69 8.36
N PRO A 118 -38.11 2.75 7.83
CA PRO A 118 -39.05 3.03 6.73
C PRO A 118 -40.37 3.65 7.17
N THR A 119 -40.63 3.81 8.48
CA THR A 119 -41.95 4.19 9.01
C THR A 119 -42.49 5.49 8.40
N ASP A 120 -41.67 6.55 8.35
CA ASP A 120 -42.08 7.85 7.80
C ASP A 120 -42.38 7.77 6.30
N ALA A 121 -41.57 7.01 5.55
CA ALA A 121 -41.76 6.80 4.13
C ALA A 121 -43.05 6.02 3.84
N GLN A 122 -43.37 5.02 4.66
CA GLN A 122 -44.62 4.26 4.55
C GLN A 122 -45.84 5.14 4.84
N GLN A 123 -45.79 5.95 5.90
CA GLN A 123 -46.88 6.89 6.20
C GLN A 123 -47.08 7.91 5.08
N ALA A 124 -46.00 8.44 4.49
CA ALA A 124 -46.08 9.36 3.36
C ALA A 124 -46.72 8.68 2.13
N PHE A 125 -46.35 7.43 1.86
CA PHE A 125 -46.92 6.63 0.78
C PHE A 125 -48.42 6.37 0.98
N GLU A 126 -48.84 5.96 2.18
CA GLU A 126 -50.25 5.72 2.51
C GLU A 126 -51.10 6.99 2.42
N LYS A 127 -50.55 8.14 2.85
CA LYS A 127 -51.19 9.45 2.70
C LYS A 127 -51.41 9.79 1.22
N ALA A 128 -50.39 9.60 0.38
CA ALA A 128 -50.49 9.84 -1.06
C ALA A 128 -51.52 8.92 -1.72
N GLN A 129 -51.56 7.64 -1.33
CA GLN A 129 -52.55 6.68 -1.83
C GLN A 129 -53.97 7.06 -1.42
N THR A 130 -54.17 7.50 -0.17
CA THR A 130 -55.47 7.96 0.33
C THR A 130 -55.93 9.23 -0.37
N ALA A 131 -55.01 10.18 -0.63
CA ALA A 131 -55.28 11.40 -1.38
C ALA A 131 -55.67 11.13 -2.83
N LEU A 132 -55.07 10.11 -3.46
CA LEU A 132 -55.48 9.65 -4.78
C LEU A 132 -56.90 9.07 -4.74
N ALA A 133 -57.19 8.19 -3.77
CA ALA A 133 -58.50 7.57 -3.62
C ALA A 133 -59.61 8.60 -3.34
N SER A 134 -59.35 9.61 -2.49
CA SER A 134 -60.31 10.68 -2.20
C SER A 134 -60.59 11.52 -3.44
N SER A 135 -59.55 11.84 -4.23
CA SER A 135 -59.67 12.58 -5.49
C SER A 135 -60.52 11.82 -6.51
N VAL A 136 -60.26 10.51 -6.70
CA VAL A 136 -61.06 9.65 -7.59
C VAL A 136 -62.52 9.59 -7.13
N ARG A 137 -62.76 9.46 -5.83
CA ARG A 137 -64.12 9.49 -5.26
C ARG A 137 -64.79 10.83 -5.54
N GLN A 138 -64.10 11.95 -5.33
CA GLN A 138 -64.63 13.29 -5.58
C GLN A 138 -64.99 13.49 -7.05
N THR A 139 -64.12 13.14 -7.99
CA THR A 139 -64.40 13.21 -9.43
C THR A 139 -65.62 12.35 -9.80
N ARG A 140 -65.74 11.16 -9.22
CA ARG A 140 -66.90 10.28 -9.43
C ARG A 140 -68.20 10.90 -8.91
N GLN A 141 -68.16 11.52 -7.73
CA GLN A 141 -69.32 12.22 -7.17
C GLN A 141 -69.73 13.42 -8.03
N LEU A 142 -68.77 14.23 -8.48
CA LEU A 142 -69.03 15.35 -9.40
C LEU A 142 -69.66 14.89 -10.71
N MET A 143 -69.17 13.77 -11.27
CA MET A 143 -69.77 13.18 -12.47
C MET A 143 -71.20 12.70 -12.23
N ILE A 144 -71.50 12.05 -11.10
CA ILE A 144 -72.88 11.64 -10.74
C ILE A 144 -73.79 12.86 -10.64
N ASN A 145 -73.36 13.91 -9.94
CA ASN A 145 -74.12 15.16 -9.80
C ASN A 145 -74.39 15.82 -11.17
N SER A 146 -73.39 15.89 -12.05
CA SER A 146 -73.55 16.47 -13.39
C SER A 146 -74.58 15.70 -14.24
N LYS A 147 -74.60 14.36 -14.14
CA LYS A 147 -75.58 13.50 -14.84
C LYS A 147 -77.00 13.72 -14.34
N GLN A 148 -77.18 13.90 -13.02
CA GLN A 148 -78.49 14.20 -12.44
C GLN A 148 -79.03 15.55 -12.94
N LEU A 149 -78.17 16.57 -13.01
CA LEU A 149 -78.54 17.89 -13.55
C LEU A 149 -78.93 17.82 -15.04
N GLN A 150 -78.23 17.03 -15.84
CA GLN A 150 -78.60 16.84 -17.25
C GLN A 150 -79.93 16.10 -17.42
N ALA A 151 -80.16 15.02 -16.65
CA ALA A 151 -81.41 14.24 -16.71
C ALA A 151 -82.64 15.10 -16.40
N THR A 152 -82.54 15.98 -15.40
CA THR A 152 -83.64 16.91 -15.07
C THR A 152 -83.90 17.93 -16.19
N SER A 153 -82.86 18.41 -16.90
CA SER A 153 -83.02 19.31 -18.05
C SER A 153 -83.67 18.63 -19.26
N THR A 154 -83.34 17.37 -19.54
CA THR A 154 -83.92 16.61 -20.64
C THR A 154 -85.39 16.27 -20.38
N CYS A 155 -85.74 15.91 -19.14
CA CYS A 155 -87.14 15.65 -18.77
C CYS A 155 -88.01 16.93 -18.82
N ARG A 156 -87.40 18.11 -18.63
CA ARG A 156 -88.11 19.40 -18.60
C ARG A 156 -88.32 20.04 -19.97
N LYS A 157 -87.78 19.49 -21.07
CA LYS A 157 -88.02 20.06 -22.40
C LYS A 157 -89.53 20.09 -22.67
N PRO A 158 -90.14 21.28 -22.85
CA PRO A 158 -91.56 21.38 -23.10
C PRO A 158 -91.86 20.70 -24.43
N HIS A 159 -92.77 19.72 -24.38
CA HIS A 159 -93.37 19.12 -25.55
C HIS A 159 -94.09 20.24 -26.32
N SER A 160 -93.43 20.84 -27.32
CA SER A 160 -94.04 21.88 -28.15
C SER A 160 -95.24 21.24 -28.87
N PRO A 161 -96.47 21.74 -28.71
CA PRO A 161 -97.60 21.25 -29.47
C PRO A 161 -97.28 21.49 -30.94
N ARG A 162 -97.14 20.39 -31.70
CA ARG A 162 -96.90 20.42 -33.14
C ARG A 162 -98.12 21.10 -33.76
N ARG A 163 -98.04 22.42 -34.00
CA ARG A 163 -99.04 23.15 -34.78
C ARG A 163 -99.10 22.44 -36.12
N ARG A 164 -100.19 21.70 -36.35
CA ARG A 164 -100.49 21.10 -37.65
C ARG A 164 -100.68 22.27 -38.61
N ALA A 165 -99.78 22.37 -39.59
CA ALA A 165 -99.95 23.27 -40.71
C ALA A 165 -101.10 22.76 -41.60
N ILE A 166 -101.88 23.72 -42.10
CA ILE A 166 -103.07 23.59 -42.93
C ILE A 166 -102.68 23.14 -44.33
#